data_AF-A0A8T8LN29-F1
#
_entry.id   AF-A0A8T8LN29-F1
#
_cell.length_a   1.000
_cell.length_b   1.000
_cell.length_c   1.000
_cell.angle_alpha   90.00
_cell.angle_beta   90.00
_cell.angle_gamma   90.00
#
_symmetry.space_group_name_H-M   'P 1'
#
loop_
_entity.id
_entity.type
_entity.pdbx_description
1 polymer ?
#
loop_
_entity_poly.entity_id
_entity_poly.type
_entity_poly.pdbx_seq_one_letter_code
_entity_poly.pdbx_strand_id
1 'polypeptide(L)'
;MSDDTIHESRRSRSRQGLATYLRRIARALGRGEPVPVDEGGTVTVEPAATGDVEVELERADGTVHFEVEMEWPDEAAAVDEDASASKATFELYADSADEYRWRLRHDNGNIVADGGEGYADKRDARSGIESVQRNAPGAHVVDVSRDEEPPEEGGSDATFELFRDNADEYRWRLRHENGNIISDSGQGYASKQKAKQGLESVKSNAPGAAVEEPEE
;
A
#
# COMPACT_ATOMS: atom_id res chain seq x y z
N MET A 1 -32.83 8.67 -4.56
CA MET A 1 -31.68 9.13 -3.77
C MET A 1 -30.59 9.45 -4.77
N SER A 2 -29.72 10.43 -4.52
CA SER A 2 -28.64 10.75 -5.44
C SER A 2 -27.71 9.54 -5.54
N ASP A 3 -27.45 9.06 -6.76
CA ASP A 3 -26.34 8.14 -7.04
C ASP A 3 -25.03 8.91 -6.84
N ASP A 4 -24.57 8.96 -5.59
CA ASP A 4 -23.31 9.59 -5.25
C ASP A 4 -22.18 8.58 -5.54
N THR A 5 -21.59 8.69 -6.73
CA THR A 5 -20.45 7.87 -7.14
C THR A 5 -19.27 8.11 -6.19
N ILE A 6 -18.96 7.12 -5.35
CA ILE A 6 -17.89 7.22 -4.34
C ILE A 6 -16.49 7.20 -4.98
N HIS A 7 -16.32 6.42 -6.06
CA HIS A 7 -15.04 6.29 -6.75
C HIS A 7 -15.23 5.92 -8.24
N GLU A 8 -14.58 6.66 -9.14
CA GLU A 8 -14.51 6.33 -10.57
C GLU A 8 -13.05 6.26 -11.00
N SER A 9 -12.63 5.14 -11.62
CA SER A 9 -11.31 5.03 -12.24
C SER A 9 -11.38 4.31 -13.59
N ARG A 10 -10.71 4.87 -14.60
CA ARG A 10 -10.63 4.29 -15.95
C ARG A 10 -9.18 4.19 -16.40
N ARG A 11 -8.70 2.97 -16.65
CA ARG A 11 -7.32 2.72 -17.10
C ARG A 11 -7.26 1.61 -18.14
N SER A 12 -6.42 1.79 -19.15
CA SER A 12 -6.07 0.73 -20.09
C SER A 12 -5.10 -0.26 -19.43
N ARG A 13 -5.35 -1.56 -19.59
CA ARG A 13 -4.54 -2.64 -19.02
C ARG A 13 -4.29 -3.73 -20.06
N SER A 14 -3.10 -4.35 -20.00
CA SER A 14 -2.83 -5.57 -20.77
C SER A 14 -3.71 -6.73 -20.30
N ARG A 15 -3.85 -7.79 -21.11
CA ARG A 15 -4.59 -9.00 -20.71
C ARG A 15 -4.06 -9.60 -19.39
N GLN A 16 -2.74 -9.57 -19.20
CA GLN A 16 -2.11 -10.07 -17.98
C GLN A 16 -2.35 -9.13 -16.80
N GLY A 17 -2.34 -7.81 -17.03
CA GLY A 17 -2.68 -6.80 -16.03
C GLY A 17 -4.13 -6.94 -15.54
N LEU A 18 -5.10 -7.10 -16.45
CA LEU A 18 -6.50 -7.40 -16.12
C LEU A 18 -6.61 -8.66 -15.27
N ALA A 19 -5.93 -9.75 -15.67
CA ALA A 19 -5.97 -11.00 -14.92
C ALA A 19 -5.37 -10.87 -13.51
N THR A 20 -4.29 -10.07 -13.34
CA THR A 20 -3.70 -9.80 -12.03
C THR A 20 -4.65 -8.99 -11.15
N TYR A 21 -5.28 -7.97 -11.72
CA TYR A 21 -6.26 -7.14 -11.02
C TYR A 21 -7.47 -7.97 -10.54
N LEU A 22 -8.08 -8.75 -11.44
CA LEU A 22 -9.23 -9.61 -11.09
C LEU A 22 -8.87 -10.70 -10.07
N ARG A 23 -7.64 -11.26 -10.12
CA ARG A 23 -7.18 -12.22 -9.09
C ARG A 23 -7.04 -11.58 -7.71
N ARG A 24 -6.69 -10.29 -7.64
CA ARG A 24 -6.63 -9.55 -6.36
C ARG A 24 -8.02 -9.47 -5.75
N ILE A 25 -9.00 -9.01 -6.54
CA ILE A 25 -10.42 -8.94 -6.15
C ILE A 25 -10.93 -10.31 -5.71
N ALA A 26 -10.72 -11.35 -6.53
CA ALA A 26 -11.19 -12.71 -6.23
C ALA A 26 -10.60 -13.28 -4.93
N ARG A 27 -9.35 -12.94 -4.60
CA ARG A 27 -8.72 -13.37 -3.34
C ARG A 27 -9.32 -12.66 -2.13
N ALA A 28 -9.57 -11.36 -2.23
CA ALA A 28 -10.18 -10.59 -1.16
C ALA A 28 -11.60 -11.12 -0.86
N LEU A 29 -12.43 -11.27 -1.89
CA LEU A 29 -13.76 -11.89 -1.79
C LEU A 29 -13.71 -13.28 -1.16
N GLY A 30 -12.81 -14.15 -1.64
CA GLY A 30 -12.68 -15.51 -1.13
C GLY A 30 -12.21 -15.62 0.32
N ARG A 31 -11.63 -14.54 0.87
CA ARG A 31 -11.16 -14.47 2.27
C ARG A 31 -12.08 -13.65 3.17
N GLY A 32 -13.09 -12.98 2.62
CA GLY A 32 -13.87 -11.98 3.34
C GLY A 32 -13.02 -10.77 3.77
N GLU A 33 -11.99 -10.45 2.99
CA GLU A 33 -11.16 -9.25 3.17
C GLU A 33 -11.76 -8.09 2.36
N PRO A 34 -11.52 -6.82 2.76
CA PRO A 34 -11.92 -5.66 1.97
C PRO A 34 -11.40 -5.74 0.54
N VAL A 35 -12.28 -5.52 -0.43
CA VAL A 35 -12.00 -5.58 -1.87
C VAL A 35 -11.48 -4.23 -2.34
N PRO A 36 -10.23 -4.13 -2.81
CA PRO A 36 -9.67 -2.87 -3.30
C PRO A 36 -10.30 -2.51 -4.65
N VAL A 37 -10.81 -1.28 -4.76
CA VAL A 37 -11.41 -0.74 -5.99
C VAL A 37 -10.43 0.11 -6.81
N ASP A 38 -9.27 0.42 -6.25
CA ASP A 38 -8.16 1.09 -6.92
C ASP A 38 -6.84 0.29 -6.84
N GLU A 39 -5.83 0.71 -7.58
CA GLU A 39 -4.54 0.00 -7.63
C GLU A 39 -3.72 0.17 -6.34
N GLY A 40 -3.80 1.33 -5.69
CA GLY A 40 -3.20 1.59 -4.38
C GLY A 40 -3.89 0.85 -3.24
N GLY A 41 -5.14 0.42 -3.44
CA GLY A 41 -5.96 -0.16 -2.38
C GLY A 41 -6.28 0.85 -1.28
N THR A 42 -6.33 2.13 -1.63
CA THR A 42 -6.72 3.22 -0.72
C THR A 42 -8.23 3.28 -0.56
N VAL A 43 -8.97 2.76 -1.54
CA VAL A 43 -10.42 2.64 -1.51
C VAL A 43 -10.77 1.16 -1.56
N THR A 44 -11.52 0.70 -0.56
CA THR A 44 -11.95 -0.69 -0.44
C THR A 44 -13.43 -0.79 -0.15
N VAL A 45 -14.05 -1.86 -0.61
CA VAL A 45 -15.44 -2.22 -0.27
C VAL A 45 -15.40 -3.46 0.63
N GLU A 46 -16.15 -3.46 1.73
CA GLU A 46 -16.35 -4.67 2.54
C GLU A 46 -17.57 -5.44 2.03
N PRO A 47 -17.38 -6.52 1.24
CA PRO A 47 -18.50 -7.23 0.64
C PRO A 47 -19.26 -8.01 1.71
N ALA A 48 -20.59 -7.99 1.64
CA ALA A 48 -21.41 -8.89 2.44
C ALA A 48 -21.15 -10.35 2.04
N ALA A 49 -21.49 -11.29 2.92
CA ALA A 49 -21.29 -12.73 2.69
C ALA A 49 -22.03 -13.27 1.45
N THR A 50 -23.02 -12.53 0.95
CA THR A 50 -23.77 -12.85 -0.27
C THR A 50 -24.06 -11.55 -1.01
N GLY A 51 -23.85 -11.56 -2.32
CA GLY A 51 -24.15 -10.47 -3.23
C GLY A 51 -24.51 -11.02 -4.60
N ASP A 52 -25.06 -10.16 -5.43
CA ASP A 52 -25.45 -10.45 -6.81
C ASP A 52 -24.32 -10.03 -7.76
N VAL A 53 -24.17 -10.78 -8.86
CA VAL A 53 -23.19 -10.47 -9.90
C VAL A 53 -23.92 -10.43 -11.23
N GLU A 54 -23.91 -9.27 -11.86
CA GLU A 54 -24.40 -9.06 -13.22
C GLU A 54 -23.23 -8.99 -14.19
N VAL A 55 -23.40 -9.63 -15.35
CA VAL A 55 -22.37 -9.70 -16.38
C VAL A 55 -22.99 -9.31 -17.70
N GLU A 56 -22.56 -8.18 -18.24
CA GLU A 56 -23.00 -7.67 -19.52
C GLU A 56 -21.89 -7.77 -20.57
N LEU A 57 -22.27 -8.14 -21.79
CA LEU A 57 -21.37 -8.19 -22.94
C LEU A 57 -22.08 -7.59 -24.16
N GLU A 58 -21.62 -6.43 -24.58
CA GLU A 58 -22.17 -5.73 -25.73
C GLU A 58 -21.10 -5.44 -26.79
N ARG A 59 -21.57 -5.22 -28.03
CA ARG A 59 -20.73 -4.78 -29.13
C ARG A 59 -21.34 -3.54 -29.77
N ALA A 60 -20.65 -2.42 -29.63
CA ALA A 60 -21.03 -1.13 -30.22
C ALA A 60 -19.81 -0.48 -30.86
N ASP A 61 -20.00 0.16 -32.02
CA ASP A 61 -18.96 0.94 -32.73
C ASP A 61 -17.60 0.24 -32.91
N GLY A 62 -17.62 -1.07 -33.17
CA GLY A 62 -16.42 -1.89 -33.36
C GLY A 62 -15.67 -2.23 -32.06
N THR A 63 -16.22 -1.85 -30.91
CA THR A 63 -15.69 -2.13 -29.57
C THR A 63 -16.53 -3.22 -28.92
N VAL A 64 -15.89 -4.07 -28.10
CA VAL A 64 -16.58 -5.02 -27.22
C VAL A 64 -16.50 -4.46 -25.81
N HIS A 65 -17.64 -4.23 -25.20
CA HIS A 65 -17.74 -3.82 -23.80
C HIS A 65 -18.13 -5.06 -23.00
N PHE A 66 -17.32 -5.38 -22.01
CA PHE A 66 -17.57 -6.45 -21.06
C PHE A 66 -17.59 -5.81 -19.68
N GLU A 67 -18.75 -5.82 -19.06
CA GLU A 67 -19.00 -5.22 -17.76
C GLU A 67 -19.33 -6.33 -16.76
N VAL A 68 -18.76 -6.20 -15.56
CA VAL A 68 -19.03 -7.09 -14.44
C VAL A 68 -19.40 -6.17 -13.29
N GLU A 69 -20.68 -6.16 -12.97
CA GLU A 69 -21.24 -5.39 -11.87
C GLU A 69 -21.49 -6.35 -10.69
N MET A 70 -21.15 -5.91 -9.49
CA MET A 70 -21.34 -6.69 -8.27
C MET A 70 -22.08 -5.81 -7.28
N GLU A 71 -23.24 -6.30 -6.82
CA GLU A 71 -24.12 -5.58 -5.91
C GLU A 71 -24.23 -6.35 -4.60
N TRP A 72 -24.17 -5.62 -3.48
CA TRP A 72 -24.46 -6.15 -2.16
C TRP A 72 -25.53 -5.31 -1.49
N PRO A 73 -26.45 -5.91 -0.70
CA PRO A 73 -27.45 -5.15 0.02
C PRO A 73 -26.81 -4.23 1.05
N ASP A 74 -27.11 -2.94 0.97
CA ASP A 74 -26.59 -1.83 1.80
C ASP A 74 -26.73 -2.12 3.32
N GLU A 75 -27.78 -2.84 3.72
CA GLU A 75 -28.02 -3.25 5.12
C GLU A 75 -26.98 -4.25 5.67
N ALA A 76 -26.19 -4.89 4.80
CA ALA A 76 -25.18 -5.89 5.14
C ALA A 76 -23.77 -5.60 4.57
N ALA A 77 -23.65 -4.66 3.64
CA ALA A 77 -22.39 -4.11 3.16
C ALA A 77 -22.11 -2.83 3.95
N ALA A 78 -21.24 -2.90 4.94
CA ALA A 78 -20.71 -1.67 5.53
C ALA A 78 -19.84 -1.00 4.46
N VAL A 79 -20.34 0.09 3.86
CA VAL A 79 -19.44 1.07 3.25
C VAL A 79 -18.73 1.74 4.41
N ASP A 80 -17.64 1.13 4.84
CA ASP A 80 -16.83 1.66 5.91
C ASP A 80 -16.01 2.83 5.35
N GLU A 81 -16.59 4.03 5.38
CA GLU A 81 -15.86 5.29 5.12
C GLU A 81 -14.70 5.47 6.13
N ASP A 82 -14.69 4.72 7.24
CA ASP A 82 -13.65 4.67 8.27
C ASP A 82 -12.66 3.49 8.12
N ALA A 83 -12.83 2.57 7.16
CA ALA A 83 -11.78 1.60 6.80
C ALA A 83 -10.55 2.31 6.19
N SER A 84 -10.68 3.60 5.89
CA SER A 84 -9.62 4.54 5.53
C SER A 84 -8.78 5.05 6.71
N ALA A 85 -9.11 4.76 7.98
CA ALA A 85 -8.21 5.07 9.08
C ALA A 85 -7.05 4.06 9.04
N SER A 86 -5.99 4.43 8.31
CA SER A 86 -4.69 3.81 8.52
C SER A 86 -4.47 3.64 10.01
N LYS A 87 -4.13 2.42 10.45
CA LYS A 87 -3.85 2.12 11.85
C LYS A 87 -2.47 2.62 12.25
N ALA A 88 -1.94 3.58 11.49
CA ALA A 88 -0.64 4.14 11.68
C ALA A 88 -0.62 5.61 11.28
N THR A 89 0.22 6.36 11.97
CA THR A 89 0.43 7.79 11.78
C THR A 89 1.90 8.04 11.47
N PHE A 90 2.17 8.88 10.47
CA PHE A 90 3.50 9.43 10.26
C PHE A 90 3.75 10.52 11.30
N GLU A 91 4.73 10.30 12.17
CA GLU A 91 5.22 11.31 13.11
C GLU A 91 6.43 12.01 12.48
N LEU A 92 6.27 13.29 12.13
CA LEU A 92 7.32 14.16 11.59
C LEU A 92 7.87 15.07 12.70
N TYR A 93 9.15 14.96 13.01
CA TYR A 93 9.77 15.64 14.15
C TYR A 93 11.19 16.11 13.83
N ALA A 94 11.67 17.15 14.51
CA ALA A 94 13.08 17.52 14.50
C ALA A 94 13.83 16.68 15.55
N ASP A 95 15.03 16.22 15.23
CA ASP A 95 15.89 15.52 16.16
C ASP A 95 16.79 16.49 16.95
N SER A 96 17.64 15.95 17.83
CA SER A 96 18.59 16.75 18.61
C SER A 96 19.68 17.47 17.81
N ALA A 97 19.82 17.15 16.52
CA ALA A 97 20.77 17.75 15.58
C ALA A 97 20.08 18.78 14.66
N ASP A 98 18.83 19.16 14.96
CA ASP A 98 18.00 20.03 14.12
C ASP A 98 17.71 19.43 12.72
N GLU A 99 17.84 18.11 12.56
CA GLU A 99 17.45 17.39 11.34
C GLU A 99 16.01 16.90 11.47
N TYR A 100 15.22 17.09 10.42
CA TYR A 100 13.87 16.55 10.35
C TYR A 100 13.91 15.06 10.06
N ARG A 101 13.17 14.28 10.84
CA ARG A 101 12.97 12.85 10.65
C ARG A 101 11.50 12.53 10.69
N TRP A 102 11.15 11.40 10.12
CA TRP A 102 9.81 10.87 10.23
C TRP A 102 9.83 9.38 10.56
N ARG A 103 8.78 8.91 11.23
CA ARG A 103 8.55 7.49 11.49
C ARG A 103 7.07 7.18 11.35
N LEU A 104 6.74 6.02 10.80
CA LEU A 104 5.38 5.50 10.74
C LEU A 104 5.13 4.64 11.99
N ARG A 105 4.27 5.13 12.88
CA ARG A 105 3.90 4.43 14.12
C ARG A 105 2.51 3.82 13.96
N HIS A 106 2.40 2.52 14.17
CA HIS A 106 1.10 1.86 14.28
C HIS A 106 0.45 2.19 15.64
N ASP A 107 -0.88 2.24 15.71
CA ASP A 107 -1.70 2.43 16.93
C ASP A 107 -1.32 1.52 18.11
N ASN A 108 -0.69 0.36 17.84
CA ASN A 108 -0.19 -0.54 18.87
C ASN A 108 1.14 -0.06 19.50
N GLY A 109 1.62 1.12 19.10
CA GLY A 109 2.84 1.77 19.56
C GLY A 109 4.10 1.41 18.77
N ASN A 110 4.06 0.38 17.93
CA ASN A 110 5.25 -0.08 17.20
C ASN A 110 5.58 0.86 16.03
N ILE A 111 6.86 1.20 15.91
CA ILE A 111 7.38 1.81 14.69
C ILE A 111 7.47 0.71 13.64
N VAL A 112 6.79 0.90 12.50
CA VAL A 112 6.81 -0.07 11.41
C VAL A 112 7.72 0.35 10.27
N ALA A 113 8.02 1.65 10.14
CA ALA A 113 8.94 2.21 9.18
C ALA A 113 9.51 3.54 9.65
N ASP A 114 10.67 3.94 9.14
CA ASP A 114 11.16 5.32 9.19
C ASP A 114 11.94 5.70 7.93
N GLY A 115 12.38 6.95 7.86
CA GLY A 115 13.07 7.52 6.71
C GLY A 115 14.56 7.16 6.60
N GLY A 116 15.15 6.48 7.59
CA GLY A 116 16.55 6.06 7.64
C GLY A 116 17.57 7.19 7.81
N GLU A 117 17.24 8.40 7.39
CA GLU A 117 18.14 9.56 7.34
C GLU A 117 17.47 10.82 7.92
N GLY A 118 18.29 11.77 8.38
CA GLY A 118 17.87 13.12 8.74
C GLY A 118 17.80 14.03 7.52
N TYR A 119 16.76 14.85 7.43
CA TYR A 119 16.58 15.86 6.38
C TYR A 119 16.91 17.25 6.92
N ALA A 120 17.60 18.07 6.13
CA ALA A 120 17.90 19.46 6.50
C ALA A 120 16.62 20.34 6.54
N ASP A 121 15.62 20.00 5.74
CA ASP A 121 14.38 20.73 5.59
C ASP A 121 13.16 19.84 5.87
N LYS A 122 12.21 20.37 6.63
CA LYS A 122 10.90 19.74 6.88
C LYS A 122 10.14 19.37 5.61
N ARG A 123 10.28 20.20 4.57
CA ARG A 123 9.66 19.98 3.25
C ARG A 123 10.19 18.70 2.60
N ASP A 124 11.49 18.46 2.72
CA ASP A 124 12.13 17.27 2.15
C ASP A 124 11.71 16.02 2.91
N ALA A 125 11.59 16.10 4.24
CA ALA A 125 11.03 15.01 5.05
C ALA A 125 9.58 14.68 4.66
N ARG A 126 8.74 15.70 4.41
CA ARG A 126 7.37 15.50 3.89
C ARG A 126 7.36 14.87 2.50
N SER A 127 8.23 15.28 1.60
CA SER A 127 8.39 14.63 0.29
C SER A 127 8.87 13.18 0.42
N GLY A 128 9.68 12.87 1.43
CA GLY A 128 10.03 11.50 1.81
C GLY A 128 8.80 10.68 2.18
N ILE A 129 7.95 11.21 3.07
CA ILE A 129 6.67 10.57 3.44
C ILE A 129 5.79 10.34 2.21
N GLU A 130 5.54 11.37 1.40
CA GLU A 130 4.71 11.27 0.18
C GLU A 130 5.26 10.21 -0.80
N SER A 131 6.59 10.10 -0.91
CA SER A 131 7.25 9.08 -1.71
C SER A 131 6.92 7.67 -1.20
N VAL A 132 6.92 7.46 0.12
CA VAL A 132 6.54 6.17 0.71
C VAL A 132 5.06 5.88 0.51
N GLN A 133 4.19 6.86 0.73
CA GLN A 133 2.74 6.72 0.51
C GLN A 133 2.42 6.30 -0.93
N ARG A 134 3.11 6.90 -1.90
CA ARG A 134 2.92 6.60 -3.33
C ARG A 134 3.48 5.24 -3.74
N ASN A 135 4.67 4.89 -3.24
CA ASN A 135 5.42 3.76 -3.76
C ASN A 135 5.20 2.45 -2.98
N ALA A 136 5.01 2.49 -1.66
CA ALA A 136 4.92 1.27 -0.85
C ALA A 136 3.85 0.27 -1.35
N PRO A 137 2.61 0.67 -1.69
CA PRO A 137 1.54 -0.29 -2.05
C PRO A 137 1.85 -1.15 -3.27
N GLY A 138 2.52 -0.54 -4.27
CA GLY A 138 2.88 -1.19 -5.52
C GLY A 138 4.25 -1.86 -5.50
N ALA A 139 5.08 -1.61 -4.49
CA ALA A 139 6.48 -2.04 -4.51
C ALA A 139 6.63 -3.57 -4.48
N HIS A 140 7.49 -4.10 -5.34
CA HIS A 140 7.87 -5.51 -5.32
C HIS A 140 8.65 -5.84 -4.05
N VAL A 141 8.67 -7.12 -3.66
CA VAL A 141 9.48 -7.59 -2.54
C VAL A 141 10.53 -8.56 -3.06
N VAL A 142 11.78 -8.20 -2.88
CA VAL A 142 12.96 -8.95 -3.30
C VAL A 142 13.71 -9.44 -2.07
N ASP A 143 14.07 -10.71 -2.03
CA ASP A 143 15.04 -11.22 -1.05
C ASP A 143 16.46 -11.12 -1.60
N VAL A 144 17.25 -10.22 -1.03
CA VAL A 144 18.64 -9.97 -1.44
C VAL A 144 19.51 -11.22 -1.25
N SER A 145 19.16 -12.12 -0.32
CA SER A 145 19.93 -13.36 -0.12
C SER A 145 19.69 -14.43 -1.19
N ARG A 146 18.74 -14.21 -2.10
CA ARG A 146 18.38 -15.15 -3.17
C ARG A 146 18.80 -14.67 -4.56
N ASP A 147 19.53 -13.56 -4.64
CA ASP A 147 19.89 -12.89 -5.91
C ASP A 147 18.66 -12.73 -6.83
N GLU A 148 17.51 -12.42 -6.23
CA GLU A 148 16.27 -12.16 -6.96
C GLU A 148 16.30 -10.73 -7.51
N GLU A 149 15.93 -10.56 -8.78
CA GLU A 149 15.69 -9.24 -9.37
C GLU A 149 14.19 -8.94 -9.35
N PRO A 150 13.78 -7.68 -9.12
CA PRO A 150 12.39 -7.31 -9.24
C PRO A 150 11.92 -7.53 -10.69
N PRO A 151 10.65 -7.93 -10.90
CA PRO A 151 10.08 -8.03 -12.24
C PRO A 151 10.27 -6.72 -13.03
N GLU A 152 10.63 -6.81 -14.32
CA GLU A 152 10.79 -5.63 -15.19
C GLU A 152 9.47 -4.88 -15.43
N GLU A 153 8.32 -5.54 -15.22
CA GLU A 153 7.00 -4.96 -15.44
C GLU A 153 6.06 -5.17 -14.25
N GLY A 154 5.25 -4.15 -13.97
CA GLY A 154 4.28 -4.11 -12.87
C GLY A 154 4.87 -3.52 -11.59
N GLY A 155 4.01 -3.09 -10.67
CA GLY A 155 4.41 -2.47 -9.40
C GLY A 155 4.59 -0.94 -9.47
N SER A 156 5.24 -0.38 -8.45
CA SER A 156 5.62 1.04 -8.37
C SER A 156 7.09 1.26 -8.78
N ASP A 157 7.55 2.51 -8.73
CA ASP A 157 8.94 2.92 -9.01
C ASP A 157 9.92 2.56 -7.87
N ALA A 158 9.55 1.59 -7.01
CA ALA A 158 10.33 1.20 -5.84
C ALA A 158 10.22 -0.30 -5.53
N THR A 159 11.24 -0.81 -4.84
CA THR A 159 11.34 -2.22 -4.44
C THR A 159 11.69 -2.32 -2.97
N PHE A 160 10.96 -3.15 -2.23
CA PHE A 160 11.34 -3.62 -0.91
C PHE A 160 12.46 -4.66 -1.04
N GLU A 161 13.65 -4.30 -0.59
CA GLU A 161 14.79 -5.20 -0.46
C GLU A 161 14.80 -5.78 0.96
N LEU A 162 14.59 -7.08 1.08
CA LEU A 162 14.66 -7.83 2.33
C LEU A 162 16.07 -8.42 2.47
N PHE A 163 16.77 -8.10 3.55
CA PHE A 163 18.15 -8.50 3.77
C PHE A 163 18.43 -8.86 5.24
N ARG A 164 19.59 -9.45 5.49
CA ARG A 164 20.10 -9.70 6.84
C ARG A 164 21.28 -8.76 7.09
N ASP A 165 21.29 -8.09 8.22
CA ASP A 165 22.36 -7.15 8.58
C ASP A 165 23.56 -7.87 9.24
N ASN A 166 24.58 -7.09 9.63
CA ASN A 166 25.77 -7.59 10.30
C ASN A 166 25.52 -8.06 11.75
N ALA A 167 24.39 -7.68 12.34
CA ALA A 167 23.94 -8.12 13.66
C ALA A 167 23.07 -9.39 13.58
N ASP A 168 23.03 -10.03 12.40
CA ASP A 168 22.25 -11.23 12.13
C ASP A 168 20.72 -11.02 12.19
N GLU A 169 20.26 -9.76 12.17
CA GLU A 169 18.85 -9.37 12.18
C GLU A 169 18.32 -9.19 10.76
N TYR A 170 17.05 -9.52 10.55
CA TYR A 170 16.38 -9.29 9.28
C TYR A 170 15.86 -7.86 9.21
N ARG A 171 16.14 -7.18 8.10
CA ARG A 171 15.69 -5.82 7.83
C ARG A 171 15.11 -5.73 6.43
N TRP A 172 14.34 -4.69 6.20
CA TRP A 172 13.94 -4.32 4.85
C TRP A 172 14.23 -2.86 4.61
N ARG A 173 14.44 -2.50 3.35
CA ARG A 173 14.50 -1.10 2.89
C ARG A 173 13.70 -0.96 1.60
N LEU A 174 13.01 0.17 1.45
CA LEU A 174 12.32 0.55 0.23
C LEU A 174 13.25 1.41 -0.61
N ARG A 175 13.74 0.87 -1.72
CA ARG A 175 14.63 1.56 -2.65
C ARG A 175 13.85 2.01 -3.87
N HIS A 176 13.92 3.30 -4.19
CA HIS A 176 13.40 3.85 -5.45
C HIS A 176 14.33 3.46 -6.61
N GLU A 177 13.81 3.37 -7.83
CA GLU A 177 14.58 3.07 -9.06
C GLU A 177 15.75 4.04 -9.32
N ASN A 178 15.74 5.23 -8.70
CA ASN A 178 16.83 6.21 -8.80
C ASN A 178 18.01 5.88 -7.88
N GLY A 179 17.91 4.79 -7.11
CA GLY A 179 18.93 4.29 -6.19
C GLY A 179 18.74 4.71 -4.73
N ASN A 180 17.91 5.72 -4.46
CA ASN A 180 17.72 6.26 -3.11
C ASN A 180 16.89 5.32 -2.25
N ILE A 181 17.27 5.21 -0.97
CA ILE A 181 16.44 4.57 0.05
C ILE A 181 15.45 5.63 0.52
N ILE A 182 14.16 5.33 0.38
CA ILE A 182 13.08 6.26 0.79
C ILE A 182 12.44 5.85 2.10
N SER A 183 12.66 4.62 2.57
CA SER A 183 12.25 4.15 3.87
C SER A 183 13.00 2.88 4.26
N ASP A 184 13.17 2.63 5.54
CA ASP A 184 13.57 1.33 6.05
C ASP A 184 12.81 0.92 7.32
N SER A 185 13.06 -0.31 7.75
CA SER A 185 12.39 -0.91 8.90
C SER A 185 12.62 -0.20 10.25
N GLY A 186 13.67 0.61 10.38
CA GLY A 186 14.09 1.27 11.63
C GLY A 186 14.67 0.35 12.70
N GLN A 187 14.32 -0.93 12.64
CA GLN A 187 14.66 -1.95 13.61
C GLN A 187 14.98 -3.29 12.95
N GLY A 188 15.82 -4.07 13.60
CA GLY A 188 16.06 -5.46 13.24
C GLY A 188 14.91 -6.38 13.68
N TYR A 189 14.55 -7.32 12.81
CA TYR A 189 13.59 -8.38 13.11
C TYR A 189 14.30 -9.71 13.36
N ALA A 190 13.81 -10.45 14.35
CA ALA A 190 14.33 -11.79 14.67
C ALA A 190 14.12 -12.86 13.58
N SER A 191 13.29 -12.58 12.56
CA SER A 191 13.07 -13.53 11.46
C SER A 191 12.63 -12.83 10.17
N LYS A 192 12.93 -13.46 9.05
CA LYS A 192 12.50 -13.03 7.71
C LYS A 192 10.98 -12.85 7.60
N GLN A 193 10.21 -13.74 8.22
CA GLN A 193 8.74 -13.66 8.22
C GLN A 193 8.25 -12.40 8.95
N LYS A 194 8.86 -12.06 10.09
CA LYS A 194 8.52 -10.84 10.83
C LYS A 194 8.87 -9.57 10.04
N ALA A 195 10.02 -9.55 9.37
CA ALA A 195 10.38 -8.45 8.49
C ALA A 195 9.39 -8.29 7.32
N LYS A 196 8.93 -9.41 6.73
CA LYS A 196 7.85 -9.40 5.73
C LYS A 196 6.53 -8.88 6.29
N GLN A 197 6.17 -9.24 7.52
CA GLN A 197 4.97 -8.67 8.16
C GLN A 197 5.11 -7.15 8.37
N GLY A 198 6.30 -6.69 8.73
CA GLY A 198 6.62 -5.27 8.85
C GLY A 198 6.40 -4.51 7.54
N LEU A 199 7.00 -4.95 6.43
CA LEU A 199 6.81 -4.27 5.14
C LEU A 199 5.36 -4.35 4.64
N GLU A 200 4.65 -5.47 4.84
CA GLU A 200 3.22 -5.56 4.47
C GLU A 200 2.38 -4.58 5.30
N SER A 201 2.72 -4.37 6.57
CA SER A 201 2.11 -3.31 7.39
C SER A 201 2.33 -1.93 6.78
N VAL A 202 3.51 -1.65 6.22
CA VAL A 202 3.77 -0.37 5.54
C VAL A 202 2.93 -0.25 4.28
N LYS A 203 2.84 -1.31 3.45
CA LYS A 203 2.02 -1.31 2.24
C LYS A 203 0.55 -0.97 2.51
N SER A 204 0.00 -1.53 3.57
CA SER A 204 -1.41 -1.32 3.94
C SER A 204 -1.65 0.04 4.59
N ASN A 205 -0.73 0.51 5.44
CA ASN A 205 -1.01 1.69 6.28
C ASN A 205 -0.44 3.00 5.71
N ALA A 206 0.69 2.98 4.99
CA ALA A 206 1.30 4.22 4.50
C ALA A 206 0.34 5.08 3.66
N PRO A 207 -0.44 4.55 2.69
CA PRO A 207 -1.22 5.39 1.77
C PRO A 207 -2.28 6.26 2.44
N GLY A 208 -2.86 5.78 3.54
CA GLY A 208 -3.91 6.49 4.30
C GLY A 208 -3.43 7.08 5.62
N ALA A 209 -2.14 6.94 5.97
CA ALA A 209 -1.61 7.43 7.24
C ALA A 209 -1.61 8.96 7.27
N ALA A 210 -2.20 9.54 8.33
CA ALA A 210 -2.09 10.96 8.60
C ALA A 210 -0.63 11.33 8.91
N VAL A 211 -0.27 12.59 8.64
CA VAL A 211 1.02 13.15 9.03
C VAL A 211 0.82 14.11 10.19
N GLU A 212 1.37 13.76 11.34
CA GLU A 212 1.33 14.53 12.56
C GLU A 212 2.71 15.02 12.97
N GLU A 213 2.73 16.15 13.64
CA GLU A 213 3.93 16.72 14.25
C GLU A 213 3.72 16.64 15.76
N PRO A 214 4.29 15.62 16.44
CA PRO A 214 4.08 15.45 17.86
C PRO A 214 4.62 16.68 18.61
N GLU A 215 3.85 17.18 19.58
CA GLU A 215 4.32 18.22 20.50
C GLU A 215 5.46 17.64 21.36
N GLU A 216 6.56 18.40 21.48
CA GLU A 216 7.77 18.02 22.25
C GLU A 216 7.52 17.85 23.75
#